data_AF-A0A484M6D5-F1
#
_entry.id   AF-A0A484M6D5-F1
#
_cell.length_a   1.000
_cell.length_b   1.000
_cell.length_c   1.000
_cell.angle_alpha   90.00
_cell.angle_beta   90.00
_cell.angle_gamma   90.00
#
_symmetry.space_group_name_H-M   'P 1'
#
loop_
_entity.id
_entity.type
_entity.pdbx_description
1 polymer ?
#
loop_
_entity_poly.entity_id
_entity_poly.type
_entity_poly.pdbx_seq_one_letter_code
_entity_poly.pdbx_strand_id
1 'polypeptide(L)'
;MAVLSRSVAPFRRSCVGSIRRFCSGADSKLAAALRTGKPVEGRNVQWVFLGCPGVGKGTYAARLSNLLGVPHISTGDLVRQELSTPGPLSSQLAEIVKQGKLITDEIIIDLLSKRLEAGESKGETGFILDGFPRTIRQAVSSIFSVIA
;
A
#
# COMPACT_ATOMS: atom_id res chain seq x y z
N MET A 1 -39.21 13.11 -20.60
CA MET A 1 -38.71 11.88 -21.25
C MET A 1 -37.59 11.35 -20.35
N ALA A 2 -37.86 10.23 -19.63
CA ALA A 2 -37.04 9.36 -18.74
C ALA A 2 -35.76 9.95 -18.09
N VAL A 3 -35.52 10.07 -16.77
CA VAL A 3 -35.75 9.26 -15.52
C VAL A 3 -35.14 7.85 -15.50
N LEU A 4 -34.06 7.70 -14.72
CA LEU A 4 -33.55 6.49 -14.04
C LEU A 4 -32.38 6.99 -13.15
N SER A 5 -32.47 7.25 -11.84
CA SER A 5 -32.91 6.49 -10.66
C SER A 5 -32.21 5.14 -10.45
N ARG A 6 -31.16 5.15 -9.60
CA ARG A 6 -30.72 4.05 -8.72
C ARG A 6 -30.24 4.69 -7.42
N SER A 7 -31.13 4.92 -6.46
CA SER A 7 -31.48 4.00 -5.36
C SER A 7 -30.29 3.71 -4.45
N VAL A 8 -30.14 4.59 -3.45
CA VAL A 8 -29.44 4.35 -2.19
C VAL A 8 -30.33 3.43 -1.34
N ALA A 9 -29.83 2.25 -0.98
CA ALA A 9 -30.52 1.35 -0.06
C ALA A 9 -29.93 1.45 1.36
N PRO A 10 -30.76 1.46 2.42
CA PRO A 10 -30.35 1.78 3.77
C PRO A 10 -29.76 0.57 4.51
N PHE A 11 -28.80 0.89 5.38
CA PHE A 11 -28.21 0.02 6.38
C PHE A 11 -29.27 -0.39 7.42
N ARG A 12 -29.82 -1.61 7.30
CA ARG A 12 -30.64 -2.22 8.35
C ARG A 12 -29.78 -3.12 9.24
N ARG A 13 -29.56 -2.65 10.47
CA ARG A 13 -29.19 -3.46 11.63
C ARG A 13 -30.39 -4.36 11.98
N SER A 14 -30.20 -5.68 12.05
CA SER A 14 -30.83 -6.53 13.07
C SER A 14 -30.33 -7.98 13.00
N CYS A 15 -30.18 -8.57 14.18
CA CYS A 15 -30.13 -10.01 14.44
C CYS A 15 -28.86 -10.77 14.05
N VAL A 16 -27.92 -10.75 15.00
CA VAL A 16 -27.25 -11.94 15.55
C VAL A 16 -28.00 -13.24 15.20
N GLY A 17 -27.33 -14.15 14.50
CA GLY A 17 -27.82 -15.53 14.32
C GLY A 17 -28.04 -15.98 12.86
N SER A 18 -27.03 -15.91 12.00
CA SER A 18 -26.86 -16.86 10.87
C SER A 18 -25.51 -16.68 10.18
N ILE A 19 -24.42 -17.20 10.77
CA ILE A 19 -23.06 -17.23 10.18
C ILE A 19 -22.94 -18.35 9.11
N ARG A 20 -24.00 -18.61 8.33
CA ARG A 20 -23.95 -19.57 7.22
C ARG A 20 -24.83 -19.10 6.07
N ARG A 21 -24.30 -18.16 5.28
CA ARG A 21 -24.59 -18.00 3.84
C ARG A 21 -24.06 -16.66 3.35
N PHE A 22 -22.75 -16.57 3.07
CA PHE A 22 -22.21 -15.74 1.99
C PHE A 22 -20.72 -16.06 1.72
N CYS A 23 -20.40 -17.36 1.57
CA CYS A 23 -19.11 -17.80 1.04
C CYS A 23 -19.39 -18.79 -0.09
N SER A 24 -19.65 -18.28 -1.30
CA SER A 24 -19.65 -19.11 -2.51
C SER A 24 -19.00 -18.33 -3.64
N GLY A 25 -17.66 -18.34 -3.67
CA GLY A 25 -16.95 -17.89 -4.87
C GLY A 25 -15.45 -17.64 -4.75
N ALA A 26 -14.93 -17.17 -3.61
CA ALA A 26 -13.56 -16.62 -3.57
C ALA A 26 -12.54 -17.38 -2.70
N ASP A 27 -12.96 -18.36 -1.89
CA ASP A 27 -12.16 -18.72 -0.69
C ASP A 27 -11.32 -20.00 -0.77
N SER A 28 -11.48 -20.86 -1.79
CA SER A 28 -10.73 -22.12 -1.84
C SER A 28 -9.25 -21.93 -2.20
N LYS A 29 -8.95 -21.01 -3.14
CA LYS A 29 -7.57 -20.74 -3.55
C LYS A 29 -6.78 -19.93 -2.53
N LEU A 30 -7.43 -19.00 -1.82
CA LEU A 30 -6.77 -18.23 -0.75
C LEU A 30 -6.46 -19.14 0.45
N ALA A 31 -7.44 -19.95 0.89
CA ALA A 31 -7.22 -20.91 1.97
C ALA A 31 -6.16 -21.97 1.61
N ALA A 32 -6.04 -22.37 0.33
CA ALA A 32 -5.01 -23.28 -0.14
C ALA A 32 -3.62 -22.62 -0.27
N ALA A 33 -3.54 -21.38 -0.75
CA ALA A 33 -2.29 -20.62 -0.84
C ALA A 33 -1.69 -20.30 0.53
N LEU A 34 -2.55 -19.99 1.52
CA LEU A 34 -2.15 -19.80 2.91
C LEU A 34 -1.53 -21.08 3.53
N ARG A 35 -1.82 -22.27 2.98
CA ARG A 35 -1.28 -23.56 3.44
C ARG A 35 -0.02 -23.99 2.70
N THR A 36 0.21 -23.49 1.48
CA THR A 36 1.32 -23.93 0.62
C THR A 36 2.47 -22.92 0.52
N GLY A 37 2.30 -21.70 1.06
CA GLY A 37 3.34 -20.66 1.02
C GLY A 37 3.73 -20.25 -0.40
N LYS A 38 2.92 -20.61 -1.41
CA LYS A 38 3.18 -20.26 -2.80
C LYS A 38 2.58 -18.88 -3.10
N PRO A 39 3.37 -17.94 -3.68
CA PRO A 39 2.86 -16.68 -4.17
C PRO A 39 1.66 -16.89 -5.10
N VAL A 40 0.59 -16.14 -4.88
CA VAL A 40 -0.62 -16.26 -5.71
C VAL A 40 -0.38 -15.48 -7.01
N GLU A 41 0.19 -16.15 -8.01
CA GLU A 41 0.35 -15.58 -9.35
C GLU A 41 -1.01 -15.19 -9.95
N GLY A 42 -1.07 -13.99 -10.53
CA GLY A 42 -2.24 -13.48 -11.26
C GLY A 42 -3.17 -12.54 -10.49
N ARG A 43 -2.75 -11.97 -9.34
CA ARG A 43 -3.49 -10.90 -8.66
C ARG A 43 -2.68 -9.62 -8.64
N ASN A 44 -3.19 -8.57 -9.27
CA ASN A 44 -2.68 -7.22 -9.09
C ASN A 44 -3.04 -6.75 -7.67
N VAL A 45 -2.10 -6.86 -6.74
CA VAL A 45 -2.31 -6.48 -5.33
C VAL A 45 -1.68 -5.12 -5.11
N GLN A 46 -2.51 -4.09 -4.93
CA GLN A 46 -2.09 -2.75 -4.57
C GLN A 46 -2.74 -2.40 -3.24
N TRP A 47 -2.00 -2.56 -2.15
CA TRP A 47 -2.53 -2.37 -0.80
C TRP A 47 -1.83 -1.23 -0.10
N VAL A 48 -2.59 -0.46 0.68
CA VAL A 48 -2.08 0.65 1.49
C VAL A 48 -2.40 0.40 2.95
N PHE A 49 -1.37 0.43 3.79
CA PHE A 49 -1.47 0.24 5.24
C PHE A 49 -1.55 1.58 5.96
N LEU A 50 -2.64 1.79 6.69
CA LEU A 50 -2.92 3.02 7.42
C LEU A 50 -3.13 2.75 8.92
N GLY A 51 -2.75 3.72 9.74
CA GLY A 51 -3.11 3.79 11.16
C GLY A 51 -2.01 4.39 12.06
N CYS A 52 -2.20 4.34 13.37
CA CYS A 52 -1.26 4.90 14.35
C CYS A 52 0.16 4.28 14.27
N PRO A 53 1.24 5.05 14.52
CA PRO A 53 2.57 4.49 14.66
C PRO A 53 2.61 3.52 15.85
N GLY A 54 3.45 2.48 15.78
CA GLY A 54 3.63 1.52 16.89
C GLY A 54 2.63 0.35 16.94
N VAL A 55 1.57 0.33 16.13
CA VAL A 55 0.61 -0.81 16.08
C VAL A 55 1.15 -2.05 15.33
N GLY A 56 2.38 -1.99 14.84
CA GLY A 56 3.01 -3.11 14.12
C GLY A 56 2.61 -3.27 12.65
N LYS A 57 2.15 -2.21 11.97
CA LYS A 57 1.82 -2.23 10.52
C LYS A 57 2.91 -2.88 9.67
N GLY A 58 4.15 -2.39 9.80
CA GLY A 58 5.29 -2.95 9.08
C GLY A 58 5.49 -4.45 9.33
N THR A 59 5.21 -4.94 10.54
CA THR A 59 5.27 -6.37 10.86
C THR A 59 4.24 -7.17 10.07
N TYR A 60 3.00 -6.68 9.96
CA TYR A 60 1.96 -7.33 9.16
C TYR A 60 2.23 -7.20 7.66
N ALA A 61 2.66 -6.02 7.20
CA ALA A 61 2.98 -5.75 5.80
C ALA A 61 4.13 -6.64 5.31
N ALA A 62 5.19 -6.83 6.10
CA ALA A 62 6.29 -7.75 5.78
C ALA A 62 5.84 -9.21 5.69
N ARG A 63 4.97 -9.65 6.61
CA ARG A 63 4.40 -11.01 6.57
C ARG A 63 3.53 -11.23 5.33
N LEU A 64 2.71 -10.24 4.98
CA LEU A 64 1.85 -10.28 3.80
C LEU A 64 2.65 -10.21 2.50
N SER A 65 3.72 -9.41 2.47
CA SER A 65 4.67 -9.35 1.36
C SER A 65 5.25 -10.74 1.06
N ASN A 66 5.73 -11.46 2.09
CA ASN A 66 6.21 -12.82 1.94
C ASN A 66 5.13 -13.80 1.47
N LEU A 67 3.90 -13.63 1.96
CA LEU A 67 2.79 -14.53 1.66
C LEU A 67 2.24 -14.36 0.24
N LEU A 68 2.18 -13.10 -0.22
CA LEU A 68 1.63 -12.74 -1.52
C LEU A 68 2.70 -12.68 -2.61
N GLY A 69 3.98 -12.65 -2.23
CA GLY A 69 5.11 -12.49 -3.16
C GLY A 69 5.19 -11.08 -3.76
N VAL A 70 4.66 -10.07 -3.06
CA VAL A 70 4.68 -8.67 -3.53
C VAL A 70 5.63 -7.83 -2.69
N PRO A 71 6.33 -6.84 -3.27
CA PRO A 71 7.20 -5.94 -2.54
C PRO A 71 6.46 -5.14 -1.47
N HIS A 72 7.05 -5.05 -0.28
CA HIS A 72 6.67 -4.08 0.74
C HIS A 72 7.50 -2.81 0.57
N ILE A 73 6.82 -1.68 0.41
CA ILE A 73 7.40 -0.35 0.23
C ILE A 73 7.01 0.51 1.43
N SER A 74 7.98 0.87 2.26
CA SER A 74 7.79 1.83 3.35
C SER A 74 8.44 3.16 3.00
N THR A 75 7.75 4.27 3.25
CA THR A 75 8.35 5.61 3.09
C THR A 75 9.60 5.79 3.94
N GLY A 76 9.64 5.18 5.13
CA GLY A 76 10.83 5.22 5.99
C GLY A 76 12.02 4.47 5.39
N ASP A 77 11.77 3.34 4.73
CA ASP A 77 12.81 2.54 4.09
C ASP A 77 13.34 3.21 2.82
N LEU A 78 12.48 3.85 2.04
CA LEU A 78 12.88 4.65 0.86
C LEU A 78 13.88 5.74 1.25
N VAL A 79 13.58 6.49 2.31
CA VAL A 79 14.48 7.53 2.82
C VAL A 79 15.80 6.94 3.30
N ARG A 80 15.78 5.81 4.02
CA ARG A 80 17.00 5.14 4.49
C ARG A 80 17.86 4.63 3.33
N GLN A 81 17.24 4.08 2.29
CA GLN A 81 17.92 3.63 1.07
C GLN A 81 18.57 4.80 0.33
N GLU A 82 17.85 5.91 0.17
CA GLU A 82 18.41 7.11 -0.47
C GLU A 82 19.58 7.67 0.34
N LEU A 83 19.48 7.72 1.67
CA LEU A 83 20.59 8.14 2.55
C LEU A 83 21.82 7.23 2.45
N SER A 84 21.63 5.94 2.19
CA SER A 84 22.74 4.99 2.01
C SER A 84 23.40 5.10 0.63
N THR A 85 22.69 5.67 -0.35
CA THR A 85 23.19 5.83 -1.72
C THR A 85 23.89 7.19 -1.85
N PRO A 86 25.19 7.25 -2.20
CA PRO A 86 25.88 8.52 -2.35
C PRO A 86 25.34 9.29 -3.56
N GLY A 87 24.83 10.50 -3.34
CA GLY A 87 24.23 11.34 -4.37
C GLY A 87 23.96 12.77 -3.88
N PRO A 88 23.62 13.69 -4.79
CA PRO A 88 23.29 15.07 -4.42
C PRO A 88 22.02 15.14 -3.54
N LEU A 89 21.03 14.27 -3.81
CA LEU A 89 19.80 14.18 -3.01
C LEU A 89 20.07 13.63 -1.61
N SER A 90 20.97 12.65 -1.46
CA SER A 90 21.26 12.05 -0.16
C SER A 90 22.00 13.00 0.78
N SER A 91 22.84 13.89 0.25
CA SER A 91 23.46 14.96 1.05
C SER A 91 22.41 15.94 1.59
N GLN A 92 21.47 16.37 0.76
CA GLN A 92 20.37 17.25 1.18
C GLN A 92 19.45 16.57 2.21
N LEU A 93 19.10 15.30 1.98
CA LEU A 93 18.32 14.49 2.93
C LEU A 93 19.06 14.32 4.27
N ALA A 94 20.36 14.07 4.25
CA ALA A 94 21.16 13.91 5.45
C ALA A 94 21.17 15.20 6.29
N GLU A 95 21.26 16.37 5.65
CA GLU A 95 21.17 17.66 6.35
C GLU A 95 19.79 17.88 6.98
N ILE A 96 18.71 17.61 6.25
CA ILE A 96 17.32 17.75 6.74
C ILE A 96 17.09 16.85 7.95
N VAL A 97 17.51 15.58 7.86
CA VAL A 97 17.39 14.59 8.94
C VAL A 97 18.24 14.98 10.14
N LYS A 98 19.47 15.47 9.92
CA LYS A 98 20.35 15.97 11.00
C LYS A 98 19.77 17.18 11.72
N GLN A 99 19.03 18.03 11.02
CA GLN A 99 18.32 19.17 11.60
C GLN A 99 17.00 18.78 12.30
N GLY A 100 16.60 17.50 12.26
CA GLY A 100 15.32 17.04 12.81
C GLY A 100 14.11 17.60 12.09
N LYS A 101 14.28 18.09 10.86
CA LYS A 101 13.19 18.64 10.05
C LYS A 101 12.42 17.52 9.35
N LEU A 102 11.15 17.79 9.09
CA LEU A 102 10.31 16.89 8.28
C LEU A 102 10.75 16.95 6.82
N ILE A 103 10.86 15.78 6.20
CA ILE A 103 11.13 15.65 4.77
C ILE A 103 9.91 16.20 4.01
N THR A 104 10.17 16.96 2.94
CA THR A 104 9.10 17.55 2.14
C THR A 104 8.33 16.48 1.36
N ASP A 105 7.03 16.70 1.17
CA ASP A 105 6.14 15.77 0.48
C ASP A 105 6.64 15.47 -0.96
N GLU A 106 7.22 16.47 -1.63
CA GLU A 106 7.78 16.37 -2.99
C GLU A 106 8.89 15.33 -3.08
N ILE A 107 9.82 15.31 -2.12
CA ILE A 107 10.93 14.34 -2.10
C ILE A 107 10.38 12.92 -1.91
N ILE A 108 9.40 12.76 -1.01
CA ILE A 108 8.78 11.45 -0.77
C ILE A 108 8.06 10.95 -2.03
N ILE A 109 7.36 11.83 -2.74
CA ILE A 109 6.67 11.50 -3.99
C ILE A 109 7.69 11.08 -5.05
N ASP A 110 8.77 11.83 -5.24
CA ASP A 110 9.81 11.50 -6.23
C ASP A 110 10.48 10.14 -5.94
N LEU A 111 10.84 9.88 -4.68
CA LEU A 111 11.41 8.60 -4.26
C LEU A 111 10.44 7.43 -4.49
N LEU A 112 9.16 7.64 -4.19
CA LEU A 112 8.13 6.63 -4.39
C LEU A 112 7.91 6.35 -5.88
N SER A 113 7.86 7.39 -6.73
CA SER A 113 7.72 7.24 -8.18
C SER A 113 8.85 6.39 -8.76
N LYS A 114 10.10 6.73 -8.43
CA LYS A 114 11.28 5.99 -8.87
C LYS A 114 11.23 4.52 -8.45
N ARG A 115 10.77 4.22 -7.22
CA ARG A 115 10.64 2.84 -6.75
C ARG A 115 9.55 2.08 -7.49
N LEU A 116 8.41 2.73 -7.80
CA LEU A 116 7.31 2.12 -8.53
C LEU A 116 7.71 1.84 -9.98
N GLU A 117 8.31 2.80 -10.68
CA GLU A 117 8.83 2.63 -12.06
C GLU A 117 9.88 1.52 -12.14
N ALA A 118 10.80 1.46 -11.17
CA ALA A 118 11.79 0.40 -11.08
C ALA A 118 11.15 -0.98 -10.81
N GLY A 119 10.00 -1.02 -10.14
CA GLY A 119 9.23 -2.23 -9.90
C GLY A 119 8.49 -2.69 -11.16
N GLU A 120 7.82 -1.76 -11.83
CA GLU A 120 7.13 -2.00 -13.10
C GLU A 120 8.10 -2.52 -14.16
N SER A 121 9.30 -1.93 -14.25
CA SER A 121 10.37 -2.37 -15.16
C SER A 121 10.86 -3.80 -14.87
N LYS A 122 10.72 -4.28 -13.64
CA LYS A 122 11.05 -5.66 -13.23
C LYS A 122 9.88 -6.64 -13.44
N GLY A 123 8.72 -6.14 -13.88
CA GLY A 123 7.49 -6.93 -13.98
C GLY A 123 6.81 -7.19 -12.64
N GLU A 124 7.03 -6.34 -11.62
CA GLU A 124 6.30 -6.41 -10.35
C GLU A 124 4.82 -6.07 -10.59
N THR A 125 3.91 -7.03 -10.39
CA THR A 125 2.46 -6.84 -10.61
C THR A 125 1.71 -6.37 -9.37
N GLY A 126 2.39 -5.79 -8.38
CA GLY A 126 1.74 -5.34 -7.14
C GLY A 126 2.72 -4.83 -6.10
N PHE A 127 2.20 -4.15 -5.08
CA PHE A 127 2.97 -3.63 -3.95
C PHE A 127 2.09 -3.44 -2.71
N ILE A 128 2.74 -3.45 -1.55
CA ILE A 128 2.15 -3.06 -0.27
C ILE A 128 2.84 -1.78 0.19
N LEU A 129 2.09 -0.70 0.32
CA LEU A 129 2.59 0.61 0.74
C LEU A 129 2.31 0.86 2.22
N ASP A 130 3.33 1.15 3.01
CA ASP A 130 3.18 1.52 4.43
C ASP A 130 3.62 2.98 4.66
N GLY A 131 2.73 3.75 5.31
CA GLY A 131 3.03 5.10 5.75
C GLY A 131 2.92 6.18 4.68
N PHE A 132 2.15 5.95 3.61
CA PHE A 132 1.74 6.93 2.60
C PHE A 132 0.27 6.67 2.21
N PRO A 133 -0.57 7.70 1.96
CA PRO A 133 -0.33 9.12 2.21
C PRO A 133 -0.52 9.47 3.69
N ARG A 134 0.34 10.35 4.24
CA ARG A 134 0.21 10.94 5.59
C ARG A 134 -0.49 12.29 5.58
N THR A 135 -0.45 12.99 4.45
CA THR A 135 -1.07 14.31 4.28
C THR A 135 -2.09 14.27 3.13
N ILE A 136 -3.07 15.18 3.17
CA ILE A 136 -4.04 15.33 2.07
C ILE A 136 -3.31 15.73 0.78
N ARG A 137 -2.25 16.53 0.87
CA ARG A 137 -1.43 16.93 -0.29
C ARG A 137 -0.81 15.73 -0.99
N GLN A 138 -0.32 14.75 -0.24
CA GLN A 138 0.19 13.50 -0.79
C GLN A 138 -0.90 12.66 -1.46
N ALA A 139 -2.13 12.66 -0.92
CA ALA A 139 -3.26 11.90 -1.48
C ALA A 139 -3.79 12.50 -2.80
N VAL A 140 -3.71 13.83 -2.96
CA VAL A 140 -4.17 14.53 -4.18
C VAL A 140 -3.07 14.61 -5.24
N SER A 141 -1.85 14.17 -4.91
CA SER A 141 -0.72 14.14 -5.84
C SER A 141 -0.97 13.21 -7.03
N SER A 142 -0.38 13.53 -8.17
CA SER A 142 -0.43 12.74 -9.41
C SER A 142 -0.02 11.28 -9.23
N ILE A 143 0.79 10.97 -8.22
CA ILE A 143 1.20 9.58 -7.94
C ILE A 143 0.03 8.71 -7.46
N PHE A 144 -1.01 9.30 -6.88
CA PHE A 144 -2.16 8.55 -6.39
C PHE A 144 -2.95 7.91 -7.52
N SER A 145 -2.97 8.49 -8.73
CA SER A 145 -3.59 7.85 -9.89
C SER A 145 -2.82 6.64 -10.43
N VAL A 146 -1.56 6.47 -10.02
CA VAL A 146 -0.75 5.27 -10.34
C VAL A 146 -1.03 4.15 -9.33
N ILE A 147 -1.48 4.51 -8.12
CA ILE A 147 -1.74 3.60 -7.00
C ILE A 147 -3.23 3.19 -6.92
N ALA A 148 -4.14 3.91 -7.58
CA ALA A 148 -5.60 3.75 -7.48
C ALA A 148 -6.24 3.07 -8.70
#